data_AF-A0A5K1F5C8-F1
#
_entry.id   AF-A0A5K1F5C8-F1
#
_cell.length_a   1.000
_cell.length_b   1.000
_cell.length_c   1.000
_cell.angle_alpha   90.00
_cell.angle_beta   90.00
_cell.angle_gamma   90.00
#
_symmetry.space_group_name_H-M   'P 1'
#
loop_
_entity.id
_entity.type
_entity.pdbx_description
1 polymer ?
#
loop_
_entity_poly.entity_id
_entity_poly.type
_entity_poly.pdbx_seq_one_letter_code
_entity_poly.pdbx_strand_id
1 'polypeptide(L)'
;VLDHIGDDGLHVVASTCKELQELRVFPSDPYGVDHAAVTEEGLVAVSKGCPVLHSVLYFCHQMTNAALIAIANNCPRFIRFRLCIIEPKKPDHITMEPLDEGFGAIVQSCKNLRRLSLSGLLTNRVFLYIGMYAERLEMLSVAFAGDSDEGMRYVLSGCKNLKKLEIRDSPFGDGALLAEVEKYETMRSLWMSTCNVTYHGCKLLAEKVPRLNVEIINDRDLIEESPSDGQQVDKLYIYRTLVGPRKDAPNFVLT
;
A
#
# COMPACT_ATOMS: atom_id res chain seq x y z
N VAL A 1 -22.63 13.41 21.29
CA VAL A 1 -22.14 14.04 20.04
C VAL A 1 -20.66 13.73 19.98
N LEU A 2 -20.24 12.90 19.04
CA LEU A 2 -18.81 12.75 18.77
C LEU A 2 -18.46 13.87 17.81
N ASP A 3 -17.59 14.78 18.24
CA ASP A 3 -17.14 15.88 17.39
C ASP A 3 -16.20 15.30 16.33
N HIS A 4 -16.59 15.44 15.07
CA HIS A 4 -15.78 15.09 13.91
C HIS A 4 -15.34 16.37 13.22
N ILE A 5 -14.11 16.42 12.69
CA ILE A 5 -13.60 17.65 12.07
C ILE A 5 -14.44 18.08 10.86
N GLY A 6 -14.87 17.10 10.06
CA GLY A 6 -15.58 17.31 8.81
C GLY A 6 -14.82 18.12 7.76
N ASP A 7 -15.38 18.23 6.56
CA ASP A 7 -14.80 19.05 5.49
C ASP A 7 -14.80 20.54 5.86
N ASP A 8 -15.86 21.03 6.53
CA ASP A 8 -15.93 22.41 7.04
C ASP A 8 -14.77 22.72 8.00
N GLY A 9 -14.48 21.84 8.94
CA GLY A 9 -13.33 22.01 9.84
C GLY A 9 -12.00 21.92 9.10
N LEU A 10 -11.88 21.05 8.09
CA LEU A 10 -10.70 20.98 7.24
C LEU A 10 -10.52 22.25 6.38
N HIS A 11 -11.60 22.91 5.95
CA HIS A 11 -11.55 24.23 5.33
C HIS A 11 -11.06 25.33 6.29
N VAL A 12 -11.49 25.28 7.56
CA VAL A 12 -10.97 26.19 8.59
C VAL A 12 -9.47 25.94 8.83
N VAL A 13 -9.04 24.68 8.91
CA VAL A 13 -7.61 24.33 9.02
C VAL A 13 -6.84 24.85 7.80
N ALA A 14 -7.35 24.65 6.60
CA ALA A 14 -6.72 25.11 5.36
C ALA A 14 -6.55 26.64 5.32
N SER A 15 -7.53 27.39 5.84
CA SER A 15 -7.46 28.86 5.88
C SER A 15 -6.56 29.39 7.00
N THR A 16 -6.42 28.66 8.11
CA THR A 16 -5.75 29.14 9.34
C THR A 16 -4.32 28.62 9.49
N CYS A 17 -4.09 27.32 9.28
CA CYS A 17 -2.85 26.64 9.68
C CYS A 17 -1.81 26.58 8.54
N LYS A 18 -1.24 27.72 8.15
CA LYS A 18 -0.31 27.82 7.00
C LYS A 18 1.00 27.05 7.15
N GLU A 19 1.38 26.73 8.39
CA GLU A 19 2.59 25.96 8.70
C GLU A 19 2.32 24.47 8.94
N LEU A 20 1.09 23.98 8.64
CA LEU A 20 0.75 22.58 8.84
C LEU A 20 1.61 21.67 7.96
N GLN A 21 2.35 20.77 8.59
CA GLN A 21 3.27 19.84 7.94
C GLN A 21 2.74 18.42 7.83
N GLU A 22 1.92 18.02 8.80
CA GLU A 22 1.39 16.66 8.90
C GLU A 22 -0.08 16.70 9.28
N LEU A 23 -0.92 16.03 8.48
CA LEU A 23 -2.33 15.83 8.75
C LEU A 23 -2.62 14.33 8.87
N ARG A 24 -3.30 13.95 9.94
CA ARG A 24 -3.88 12.61 10.09
C ARG A 24 -5.35 12.72 10.46
N VAL A 25 -6.23 12.21 9.61
CA VAL A 25 -7.68 12.16 9.85
C VAL A 25 -8.07 10.70 9.98
N PHE A 26 -8.53 10.30 11.15
CA PHE A 26 -8.93 8.93 11.47
C PHE A 26 -10.45 8.76 11.33
N PRO A 27 -10.94 7.55 11.02
CA PRO A 27 -12.37 7.28 11.01
C PRO A 27 -12.90 7.38 12.45
N SER A 28 -14.05 8.02 12.63
CA SER A 28 -14.73 8.11 13.92
C SER A 28 -15.38 6.79 14.34
N ASP A 29 -16.01 6.13 13.37
CA ASP A 29 -16.50 4.76 13.49
C ASP A 29 -16.22 4.02 12.17
N PRO A 30 -15.19 3.17 12.11
CA PRO A 30 -14.87 2.42 10.89
C PRO A 30 -15.94 1.38 10.51
N TYR A 31 -16.91 1.11 11.41
CA TYR A 31 -18.02 0.17 11.18
C TYR A 31 -19.39 0.86 11.20
N GLY A 32 -19.41 2.18 11.41
CA GLY A 32 -20.62 2.98 11.56
C GLY A 32 -21.21 3.42 10.23
N VAL A 33 -22.52 3.66 10.23
CA VAL A 33 -23.30 4.04 9.03
C VAL A 33 -23.28 5.56 8.76
N ASP A 34 -22.70 6.35 9.67
CA ASP A 34 -22.69 7.81 9.57
C ASP A 34 -21.44 8.29 8.80
N HIS A 35 -21.56 8.22 7.48
CA HIS A 35 -20.45 8.32 6.51
C HIS A 35 -20.08 9.74 6.10
N ALA A 36 -20.67 10.78 6.70
CA ALA A 36 -20.91 12.02 5.95
C ALA A 36 -20.01 13.22 6.27
N ALA A 37 -19.06 13.13 7.20
CA ALA A 37 -18.33 14.34 7.60
C ALA A 37 -17.12 14.67 6.69
N VAL A 38 -16.37 13.67 6.23
CA VAL A 38 -15.04 13.87 5.63
C VAL A 38 -14.97 13.22 4.24
N THR A 39 -14.84 14.04 3.21
CA THR A 39 -14.74 13.61 1.81
C THR A 39 -13.38 13.98 1.22
N GLU A 40 -13.19 13.83 -0.09
CA GLU A 40 -12.01 14.34 -0.78
C GLU A 40 -11.90 15.87 -0.76
N GLU A 41 -13.02 16.59 -0.62
CA GLU A 41 -13.04 18.06 -0.62
C GLU A 41 -12.19 18.64 0.51
N GLY A 42 -12.31 18.10 1.73
CA GLY A 42 -11.51 18.53 2.88
C GLY A 42 -10.01 18.34 2.65
N LEU A 43 -9.59 17.23 2.04
CA LEU A 43 -8.17 16.99 1.72
C LEU A 43 -7.68 17.91 0.60
N VAL A 44 -8.51 18.17 -0.42
CA VAL A 44 -8.21 19.14 -1.49
C VAL A 44 -8.03 20.53 -0.88
N ALA A 45 -8.95 20.95 0.00
CA ALA A 45 -8.88 22.24 0.69
C ALA A 45 -7.57 22.40 1.47
N VAL A 46 -7.22 21.41 2.29
CA VAL A 46 -5.96 21.41 3.06
C VAL A 46 -4.75 21.43 2.13
N SER A 47 -4.74 20.64 1.06
CA SER A 47 -3.62 20.63 0.10
C SER A 47 -3.38 22.01 -0.53
N LYS A 48 -4.46 22.76 -0.78
CA LYS A 48 -4.40 24.12 -1.34
C LYS A 48 -4.01 25.17 -0.30
N GLY A 49 -4.47 25.00 0.95
CA GLY A 49 -4.31 25.98 2.02
C GLY A 49 -2.99 25.89 2.80
N CYS A 50 -2.35 24.71 2.80
CA CYS A 50 -1.20 24.37 3.64
C CYS A 50 0.04 24.04 2.78
N PRO A 51 0.82 25.04 2.33
CA PRO A 51 1.88 24.85 1.32
C PRO A 51 3.11 24.05 1.78
N VAL A 52 3.24 23.83 3.10
CA VAL A 52 4.35 23.04 3.69
C VAL A 52 3.92 21.63 4.10
N LEU A 53 2.69 21.24 3.79
CA LEU A 53 2.19 19.89 4.04
C LEU A 53 3.01 18.86 3.26
N HIS A 54 3.58 17.90 3.96
CA HIS A 54 4.41 16.85 3.36
C HIS A 54 4.07 15.44 3.85
N SER A 55 3.12 15.31 4.77
CA SER A 55 2.71 14.03 5.34
C SER A 55 1.21 13.96 5.55
N VAL A 56 0.55 12.98 4.93
CA VAL A 56 -0.88 12.73 5.08
C VAL A 56 -1.15 11.28 5.43
N LEU A 57 -2.05 11.08 6.39
CA LEU A 57 -2.83 9.84 6.57
C LEU A 57 -4.31 10.23 6.57
N TYR A 58 -5.05 9.79 5.57
CA TYR A 58 -6.44 10.20 5.39
C TYR A 58 -7.34 8.99 5.23
N PHE A 59 -8.34 8.89 6.09
CA PHE A 59 -9.41 7.92 5.99
C PHE A 59 -10.69 8.61 5.52
N CYS A 60 -11.32 8.09 4.47
CA CYS A 60 -12.54 8.65 3.90
C CYS A 60 -13.39 7.56 3.23
N HIS A 61 -14.62 7.91 2.88
CA HIS A 61 -15.53 6.99 2.19
C HIS A 61 -15.53 7.16 0.67
N GLN A 62 -15.00 8.24 0.13
CA GLN A 62 -14.99 8.49 -1.30
C GLN A 62 -13.72 9.25 -1.72
N MET A 63 -13.39 9.15 -3.00
CA MET A 63 -12.28 9.86 -3.63
C MET A 63 -12.56 10.03 -5.12
N THR A 64 -11.81 10.92 -5.78
CA THR A 64 -11.79 11.06 -7.24
C THR A 64 -10.36 11.20 -7.75
N ASN A 65 -10.14 10.82 -9.01
CA ASN A 65 -8.90 11.10 -9.74
C ASN A 65 -8.64 12.62 -9.80
N ALA A 66 -9.69 13.42 -10.03
CA ALA A 66 -9.58 14.88 -10.08
C ALA A 66 -9.05 15.47 -8.77
N ALA A 67 -9.54 14.98 -7.62
CA ALA A 67 -9.05 15.39 -6.30
C ALA A 67 -7.58 15.00 -6.08
N LEU A 68 -7.20 13.75 -6.39
CA LEU A 68 -5.81 13.29 -6.26
C LEU A 68 -4.86 14.09 -7.15
N ILE A 69 -5.27 14.40 -8.39
CA ILE A 69 -4.50 15.25 -9.31
C ILE A 69 -4.34 16.67 -8.74
N ALA A 70 -5.42 17.26 -8.22
CA ALA A 70 -5.36 18.57 -7.59
C ALA A 70 -4.41 18.58 -6.38
N ILE A 71 -4.49 17.56 -5.52
CA ILE A 71 -3.61 17.40 -4.35
C ILE A 71 -2.14 17.26 -4.78
N ALA A 72 -1.86 16.46 -5.81
CA ALA A 72 -0.52 16.29 -6.36
C ALA A 72 0.08 17.62 -6.86
N ASN A 73 -0.73 18.43 -7.54
CA ASN A 73 -0.33 19.72 -8.08
C ASN A 73 -0.13 20.78 -6.98
N ASN A 74 -0.98 20.77 -5.95
CA ASN A 74 -0.90 21.73 -4.84
C ASN A 74 0.29 21.45 -3.91
N CYS A 75 0.60 20.17 -3.66
CA CYS A 75 1.59 19.72 -2.68
C CYS A 75 2.65 18.77 -3.30
N PRO A 76 3.52 19.24 -4.22
CA PRO A 76 4.51 18.38 -4.89
C PRO A 76 5.66 17.91 -3.97
N ARG A 77 5.65 18.33 -2.69
CA ARG A 77 6.70 18.00 -1.71
C ARG A 77 6.32 16.86 -0.77
N PHE A 78 5.25 16.11 -1.04
CA PHE A 78 4.90 14.96 -0.20
C PHE A 78 6.06 13.99 -0.04
N ILE A 79 6.32 13.65 1.23
CA ILE A 79 7.23 12.59 1.65
C ILE A 79 6.42 11.35 2.03
N ARG A 80 5.21 11.53 2.59
CA ARG A 80 4.33 10.44 3.01
C ARG A 80 2.91 10.73 2.56
N PHE A 81 2.34 9.86 1.74
CA PHE A 81 0.96 9.97 1.27
C PHE A 81 0.26 8.64 1.53
N ARG A 82 -0.66 8.62 2.49
CA ARG A 82 -1.37 7.40 2.85
C ARG A 82 -2.86 7.69 2.80
N LEU A 83 -3.52 7.13 1.79
CA LEU A 83 -4.96 7.21 1.64
C LEU A 83 -5.58 5.85 1.97
N CYS A 84 -6.66 5.86 2.72
CA CYS A 84 -7.47 4.68 3.01
C CYS A 84 -8.94 5.00 2.77
N ILE A 85 -9.42 4.60 1.60
CA ILE A 85 -10.85 4.55 1.31
C ILE A 85 -11.40 3.32 2.03
N ILE A 86 -12.37 3.53 2.93
CA ILE A 86 -12.87 2.50 3.85
C ILE A 86 -13.41 1.29 3.09
N GLU A 87 -14.13 1.53 2.00
CA GLU A 87 -14.71 0.49 1.15
C GLU A 87 -13.67 -0.06 0.16
N PRO A 88 -13.37 -1.38 0.19
CA PRO A 88 -12.47 -2.00 -0.77
C PRO A 88 -12.91 -1.80 -2.22
N LYS A 89 -11.94 -1.60 -3.11
CA LYS A 89 -12.19 -1.48 -4.57
C LYS A 89 -13.20 -0.40 -4.96
N LYS A 90 -13.40 0.63 -4.12
CA LYS A 90 -14.28 1.76 -4.46
C LYS A 90 -13.67 2.60 -5.58
N PRO A 91 -14.36 2.79 -6.72
CA PRO A 91 -13.85 3.58 -7.82
C PRO A 91 -13.90 5.07 -7.50
N ASP A 92 -13.41 5.89 -8.44
CA ASP A 92 -13.78 7.29 -8.52
C ASP A 92 -15.32 7.39 -8.45
N HIS A 93 -15.85 8.08 -7.44
CA HIS A 93 -17.30 8.10 -7.21
C HIS A 93 -18.06 8.97 -8.22
N ILE A 94 -17.36 9.74 -9.07
CA ILE A 94 -17.95 10.55 -10.14
C ILE A 94 -17.82 9.83 -11.47
N THR A 95 -16.61 9.38 -11.84
CA THR A 95 -16.35 8.79 -13.16
C THR A 95 -16.55 7.28 -13.21
N MET A 96 -16.62 6.61 -12.05
CA MET A 96 -16.61 5.16 -11.89
C MET A 96 -15.34 4.48 -12.42
N GLU A 97 -14.30 5.24 -12.73
CA GLU A 97 -13.01 4.72 -13.18
C GLU A 97 -12.13 4.28 -12.00
N PRO A 98 -11.12 3.43 -12.25
CA PRO A 98 -10.04 3.19 -11.29
C PRO A 98 -9.31 4.49 -10.92
N LEU A 99 -8.75 4.55 -9.72
CA LEU A 99 -7.98 5.71 -9.22
C LEU A 99 -6.53 5.73 -9.73
N ASP A 100 -6.23 5.02 -10.82
CA ASP A 100 -4.87 4.84 -11.34
C ASP A 100 -4.23 6.17 -11.75
N GLU A 101 -4.98 7.03 -12.44
CA GLU A 101 -4.47 8.33 -12.92
C GLU A 101 -4.23 9.31 -11.76
N GLY A 102 -5.09 9.27 -10.74
CA GLY A 102 -4.96 10.07 -9.54
C GLY A 102 -3.70 9.73 -8.75
N PHE A 103 -3.50 8.44 -8.43
CA PHE A 103 -2.27 7.99 -7.78
C PHE A 103 -1.04 8.15 -8.70
N GLY A 104 -1.22 7.97 -10.00
CA GLY A 104 -0.20 8.26 -11.02
C GLY A 104 0.31 9.69 -10.92
N ALA A 105 -0.59 10.68 -10.83
CA ALA A 105 -0.26 12.08 -10.66
C ALA A 105 0.49 12.34 -9.33
N ILE A 106 0.09 11.67 -8.24
CA ILE A 106 0.79 11.76 -6.94
C ILE A 106 2.24 11.31 -7.07
N VAL A 107 2.50 10.10 -7.61
CA VAL A 107 3.88 9.59 -7.74
C VAL A 107 4.68 10.32 -8.81
N GLN A 108 4.02 10.84 -9.84
CA GLN A 108 4.67 11.64 -10.87
C GLN A 108 5.08 13.01 -10.35
N SER A 109 4.26 13.69 -9.55
CA SER A 109 4.54 15.04 -9.05
C SER A 109 5.42 15.03 -7.80
N CYS A 110 5.18 14.09 -6.88
CA CYS A 110 5.82 14.06 -5.57
C CYS A 110 7.15 13.28 -5.60
N LYS A 111 8.19 13.86 -6.22
CA LYS A 111 9.49 13.19 -6.43
C LYS A 111 10.25 12.77 -5.15
N ASN A 112 9.84 13.30 -3.99
CA ASN A 112 10.42 12.97 -2.68
C ASN A 112 9.60 11.95 -1.89
N LEU A 113 8.59 11.34 -2.49
CA LEU A 113 7.70 10.40 -1.82
C LEU A 113 8.49 9.16 -1.36
N ARG A 114 8.44 8.89 -0.05
CA ARG A 114 9.12 7.77 0.61
C ARG A 114 8.13 6.74 1.16
N ARG A 115 6.88 7.12 1.43
CA ARG A 115 5.84 6.20 1.90
C ARG A 115 4.53 6.43 1.17
N LEU A 116 3.98 5.36 0.62
CA LEU A 116 2.71 5.34 -0.09
C LEU A 116 1.82 4.24 0.46
N SER A 117 0.54 4.53 0.69
CA SER A 117 -0.49 3.52 0.92
C SER A 117 -1.62 3.73 -0.08
N LEU A 118 -2.00 2.65 -0.76
CA LEU A 118 -2.98 2.63 -1.83
C LEU A 118 -4.33 2.09 -1.33
N SER A 119 -5.42 2.60 -1.89
CA SER A 119 -6.79 2.12 -1.66
C SER A 119 -7.72 2.55 -2.79
N GLY A 120 -8.90 1.94 -2.89
CA GLY A 120 -9.85 2.16 -3.98
C GLY A 120 -9.70 1.14 -5.10
N LEU A 121 -10.45 1.31 -6.19
CA LEU A 121 -10.32 0.48 -7.39
C LEU A 121 -9.02 0.84 -8.10
N LEU A 122 -8.12 -0.13 -8.24
CA LEU A 122 -6.79 0.07 -8.82
C LEU A 122 -6.40 -1.12 -9.69
N THR A 123 -5.90 -0.85 -10.88
CA THR A 123 -5.47 -1.85 -11.88
C THR A 123 -3.94 -2.01 -11.86
N ASN A 124 -3.37 -2.85 -12.71
CA ASN A 124 -1.92 -2.91 -12.90
C ASN A 124 -1.30 -1.57 -13.34
N ARG A 125 -2.10 -0.65 -13.89
CA ARG A 125 -1.64 0.65 -14.39
C ARG A 125 -1.08 1.56 -13.30
N VAL A 126 -1.68 1.58 -12.09
CA VAL A 126 -1.11 2.36 -10.98
C VAL A 126 0.29 1.87 -10.61
N PHE A 127 0.50 0.56 -10.67
CA PHE A 127 1.79 -0.03 -10.32
C PHE A 127 2.85 0.23 -11.39
N LEU A 128 2.46 0.28 -12.67
CA LEU A 128 3.31 0.77 -13.74
C LEU A 128 3.78 2.19 -13.45
N TYR A 129 2.87 3.10 -13.10
CA TYR A 129 3.24 4.47 -12.74
C TYR A 129 4.14 4.56 -11.51
N ILE A 130 3.88 3.75 -10.48
CA ILE A 130 4.75 3.65 -9.30
C ILE A 130 6.15 3.19 -9.71
N GLY A 131 6.27 2.14 -10.52
CA GLY A 131 7.54 1.65 -11.03
C GLY A 131 8.29 2.70 -11.87
N MET A 132 7.57 3.48 -12.68
CA MET A 132 8.15 4.52 -13.53
C MET A 132 8.63 5.76 -12.77
N TYR A 133 7.89 6.19 -11.74
CA TYR A 133 8.08 7.52 -11.15
C TYR A 133 8.53 7.52 -9.68
N ALA A 134 8.27 6.46 -8.91
CA ALA A 134 8.46 6.45 -7.46
C ALA A 134 9.83 5.88 -7.02
N GLU A 135 10.92 6.30 -7.67
CA GLU A 135 12.27 5.74 -7.42
C GLU A 135 12.77 5.90 -5.97
N ARG A 136 12.26 6.91 -5.23
CA ARG A 136 12.60 7.20 -3.82
C ARG A 136 11.68 6.52 -2.81
N LEU A 137 10.69 5.75 -3.28
CA LEU A 137 9.75 5.08 -2.41
C LEU A 137 10.46 4.02 -1.56
N GLU A 138 10.33 4.14 -0.23
CA GLU A 138 10.95 3.25 0.74
C GLU A 138 9.93 2.25 1.31
N MET A 139 8.65 2.62 1.37
CA MET A 139 7.58 1.78 1.90
C MET A 139 6.31 1.91 1.08
N LEU A 140 5.80 0.78 0.60
CA LEU A 140 4.53 0.67 -0.11
C LEU A 140 3.61 -0.29 0.64
N SER A 141 2.38 0.15 0.91
CA SER A 141 1.31 -0.70 1.42
C SER A 141 0.18 -0.78 0.39
N VAL A 142 -0.24 -1.99 0.04
CA VAL A 142 -1.23 -2.31 -1.00
C VAL A 142 -2.32 -3.18 -0.39
N ALA A 143 -3.58 -2.84 -0.65
CA ALA A 143 -4.73 -3.67 -0.27
C ALA A 143 -5.77 -3.67 -1.39
N PHE A 144 -6.28 -4.85 -1.75
CA PHE A 144 -7.37 -5.01 -2.71
C PHE A 144 -7.12 -4.39 -4.10
N ALA A 145 -5.89 -4.44 -4.60
CA ALA A 145 -5.47 -3.72 -5.81
C ALA A 145 -4.67 -4.59 -6.79
N GLY A 146 -4.73 -4.24 -8.07
CA GLY A 146 -4.04 -4.93 -9.17
C GLY A 146 -4.90 -6.03 -9.82
N ASP A 147 -4.44 -6.46 -11.00
CA ASP A 147 -5.14 -7.46 -11.83
C ASP A 147 -4.32 -8.74 -11.99
N SER A 148 -2.98 -8.63 -11.97
CA SER A 148 -2.07 -9.77 -12.15
C SER A 148 -0.66 -9.46 -11.63
N ASP A 149 0.21 -10.47 -11.68
CA ASP A 149 1.62 -10.39 -11.29
C ASP A 149 2.39 -9.20 -11.87
N GLU A 150 2.04 -8.72 -13.06
CA GLU A 150 2.68 -7.56 -13.69
C GLU A 150 2.67 -6.32 -12.78
N GLY A 151 1.60 -6.11 -12.00
CA GLY A 151 1.53 -4.99 -11.07
C GLY A 151 2.69 -5.01 -10.07
N MET A 152 2.88 -6.14 -9.37
CA MET A 152 4.00 -6.27 -8.42
C MET A 152 5.36 -6.25 -9.12
N ARG A 153 5.48 -6.80 -10.33
CA ARG A 153 6.73 -6.76 -11.12
C ARG A 153 7.17 -5.32 -11.43
N TYR A 154 6.26 -4.42 -11.79
CA TYR A 154 6.59 -3.01 -12.02
C TYR A 154 7.15 -2.34 -10.76
N VAL A 155 6.60 -2.67 -9.59
CA VAL A 155 7.08 -2.13 -8.31
C VAL A 155 8.49 -2.64 -8.00
N LEU A 156 8.71 -3.95 -8.06
CA LEU A 156 10.00 -4.57 -7.72
C LEU A 156 11.14 -4.07 -8.62
N SER A 157 10.87 -3.96 -9.93
CA SER A 157 11.84 -3.49 -10.93
C SER A 157 12.10 -1.98 -10.85
N GLY A 158 11.07 -1.16 -10.65
CA GLY A 158 11.18 0.30 -10.71
C GLY A 158 11.55 0.99 -9.39
N CYS A 159 11.07 0.50 -8.25
CA CYS A 159 11.25 1.16 -6.95
C CYS A 159 12.62 0.83 -6.33
N LYS A 160 13.69 1.48 -6.80
CA LYS A 160 15.09 1.19 -6.42
C LYS A 160 15.35 1.27 -4.90
N ASN A 161 14.72 2.21 -4.19
CA ASN A 161 14.93 2.43 -2.75
C ASN A 161 13.93 1.69 -1.83
N LEU A 162 13.12 0.78 -2.39
CA LEU A 162 12.11 0.08 -1.62
C LEU A 162 12.76 -0.75 -0.51
N LYS A 163 12.26 -0.59 0.72
CA LYS A 163 12.70 -1.31 1.92
C LYS A 163 11.59 -2.21 2.46
N LYS A 164 10.33 -1.79 2.34
CA LYS A 164 9.19 -2.55 2.84
C LYS A 164 8.08 -2.56 1.80
N LEU A 165 7.58 -3.75 1.49
CA LEU A 165 6.40 -3.95 0.68
C LEU A 165 5.42 -4.79 1.48
N GLU A 166 4.23 -4.26 1.71
CA GLU A 166 3.15 -4.92 2.44
C GLU A 166 1.96 -5.03 1.50
N ILE A 167 1.55 -6.25 1.16
CA ILE A 167 0.47 -6.50 0.22
C ILE A 167 -0.57 -7.41 0.87
N ARG A 168 -1.85 -7.10 0.70
CA ARG A 168 -2.94 -7.98 1.09
C ARG A 168 -4.07 -7.99 0.07
N ASP A 169 -4.76 -9.14 -0.02
CA ASP A 169 -5.98 -9.29 -0.80
C ASP A 169 -5.81 -8.87 -2.29
N SER A 170 -4.67 -9.19 -2.88
CA SER A 170 -4.26 -8.78 -4.23
C SER A 170 -3.89 -9.99 -5.09
N PRO A 171 -4.16 -9.96 -6.41
CA PRO A 171 -3.96 -11.10 -7.30
C PRO A 171 -2.50 -11.26 -7.74
N PHE A 172 -1.56 -11.17 -6.79
CA PHE A 172 -0.13 -11.38 -7.02
C PHE A 172 0.29 -12.74 -6.47
N GLY A 173 0.98 -13.53 -7.28
CA GLY A 173 1.41 -14.88 -6.98
C GLY A 173 2.85 -15.15 -7.38
N ASP A 174 3.13 -16.40 -7.72
CA ASP A 174 4.50 -16.91 -7.86
C ASP A 174 5.28 -16.23 -8.99
N GLY A 175 4.62 -15.85 -10.09
CA GLY A 175 5.27 -15.20 -11.23
C GLY A 175 5.81 -13.81 -10.88
N ALA A 176 5.10 -13.07 -10.02
CA ALA A 176 5.59 -11.82 -9.44
C ALA A 176 6.66 -12.08 -8.37
N LEU A 177 6.42 -13.05 -7.48
CA LEU A 177 7.33 -13.36 -6.39
C LEU A 177 8.73 -13.73 -6.90
N LEU A 178 8.80 -14.56 -7.94
CA LEU A 178 10.04 -15.10 -8.49
C LEU A 178 10.66 -14.23 -9.60
N ALA A 179 10.04 -13.09 -9.91
CA ALA A 179 10.45 -12.18 -10.98
C ALA A 179 11.83 -11.54 -10.75
N GLU A 180 12.02 -10.99 -9.55
CA GLU A 180 13.11 -10.08 -9.19
C GLU A 180 13.70 -10.49 -7.85
N VAL A 181 14.15 -11.75 -7.75
CA VAL A 181 14.51 -12.37 -6.45
C VAL A 181 15.65 -11.65 -5.71
N GLU A 182 16.59 -11.05 -6.44
CA GLU A 182 17.70 -10.26 -5.89
C GLU A 182 17.20 -9.01 -5.13
N LYS A 183 16.02 -8.51 -5.50
CA LYS A 183 15.43 -7.32 -4.86
C LYS A 183 15.21 -7.53 -3.38
N TYR A 184 14.82 -8.75 -2.97
CA TYR A 184 14.51 -9.06 -1.59
C TYR A 184 15.74 -9.00 -0.67
N GLU A 185 16.96 -9.16 -1.21
CA GLU A 185 18.19 -8.99 -0.43
C GLU A 185 18.51 -7.51 -0.15
N THR A 186 17.98 -6.59 -0.95
CA THR A 186 18.11 -5.13 -0.72
C THR A 186 17.02 -4.59 0.20
N MET A 187 15.86 -5.25 0.22
CA MET A 187 14.73 -4.90 1.04
C MET A 187 14.92 -5.35 2.49
N ARG A 188 14.21 -4.69 3.41
CA ARG A 188 14.08 -5.15 4.78
C ARG A 188 13.12 -6.34 4.85
N SER A 189 11.96 -6.21 4.22
CA SER A 189 10.92 -7.24 4.28
C SER A 189 9.88 -7.10 3.18
N LEU A 190 9.26 -8.23 2.84
CA LEU A 190 8.03 -8.34 2.07
C LEU A 190 7.00 -9.08 2.94
N TRP A 191 5.81 -8.50 3.06
CA TRP A 191 4.63 -9.15 3.63
C TRP A 191 3.59 -9.35 2.54
N MET A 192 3.04 -10.55 2.43
CA MET A 192 1.90 -10.86 1.56
C MET A 192 0.88 -11.68 2.36
N SER A 193 -0.41 -11.35 2.25
CA SER A 193 -1.48 -12.13 2.87
C SER A 193 -2.71 -12.19 1.99
N THR A 194 -3.41 -13.32 1.93
CA THR A 194 -4.56 -13.50 1.03
C THR A 194 -4.20 -13.11 -0.42
N CYS A 195 -3.06 -13.62 -0.90
CA CYS A 195 -2.53 -13.39 -2.24
C CYS A 195 -2.46 -14.73 -3.00
N ASN A 196 -2.07 -14.71 -4.28
CA ASN A 196 -2.03 -15.91 -5.11
C ASN A 196 -0.69 -16.67 -5.03
N VAL A 197 0.09 -16.47 -3.97
CA VAL A 197 1.39 -17.15 -3.78
C VAL A 197 1.15 -18.56 -3.28
N THR A 198 1.86 -19.53 -3.85
CA THR A 198 1.73 -20.94 -3.49
C THR A 198 2.89 -21.44 -2.61
N TYR A 199 2.69 -22.60 -1.97
CA TYR A 199 3.78 -23.30 -1.28
C TYR A 199 4.97 -23.59 -2.21
N HIS A 200 4.71 -23.96 -3.46
CA HIS A 200 5.75 -24.19 -4.46
C HIS A 200 6.57 -22.92 -4.74
N GLY A 201 5.90 -21.78 -4.94
CA GLY A 201 6.56 -20.48 -5.13
C GLY A 201 7.47 -20.11 -3.97
N CYS A 202 7.02 -20.32 -2.74
CA CYS A 202 7.82 -20.11 -1.53
C CYS A 202 9.06 -21.02 -1.48
N LYS A 203 8.90 -22.32 -1.73
CA LYS A 203 10.03 -23.28 -1.77
C LYS A 203 11.07 -22.87 -2.80
N LEU A 204 10.65 -22.55 -4.02
CA LEU A 204 11.55 -22.10 -5.09
C LEU A 204 12.29 -20.80 -4.72
N LEU A 205 11.63 -19.86 -4.03
CA LEU A 205 12.29 -18.65 -3.59
C LEU A 205 13.37 -18.94 -2.54
N ALA A 206 13.06 -19.78 -1.55
CA ALA A 206 13.99 -20.18 -0.50
C ALA A 206 15.21 -20.90 -1.06
N GLU A 207 15.02 -21.79 -2.06
CA GLU A 207 16.11 -22.47 -2.76
C GLU A 207 16.99 -21.48 -3.56
N LYS A 208 16.39 -20.49 -4.22
CA LYS A 208 17.12 -19.50 -5.03
C LYS A 208 17.89 -18.49 -4.19
N VAL A 209 17.39 -18.11 -3.01
CA VAL A 209 17.99 -17.05 -2.19
C VAL A 209 18.14 -17.50 -0.73
N PRO A 210 19.18 -18.30 -0.39
CA PRO A 210 19.35 -18.90 0.94
C PRO A 210 19.59 -17.91 2.09
N ARG A 211 19.77 -16.61 1.78
CA ARG A 211 19.96 -15.53 2.76
C ARG A 211 18.64 -14.88 3.20
N LEU A 212 17.52 -15.35 2.66
CA LEU A 212 16.18 -14.95 3.08
C LEU A 212 15.61 -16.00 4.01
N ASN A 213 14.94 -15.56 5.07
CA ASN A 213 13.93 -16.37 5.71
C ASN A 213 12.62 -16.16 4.96
N VAL A 214 12.00 -17.26 4.52
CA VAL A 214 10.72 -17.29 3.78
C VAL A 214 9.69 -17.92 4.71
N GLU A 215 9.09 -17.12 5.58
CA GLU A 215 8.16 -17.62 6.61
C GLU A 215 6.74 -17.70 6.05
N ILE A 216 6.20 -18.92 5.96
CA ILE A 216 4.79 -19.18 5.70
C ILE A 216 4.08 -19.23 7.07
N ILE A 217 3.06 -18.40 7.23
CA ILE A 217 2.31 -18.25 8.49
C ILE A 217 0.86 -18.64 8.22
N ASN A 218 0.40 -19.73 8.82
CA ASN A 218 -0.98 -20.19 8.68
C ASN A 218 -1.84 -19.73 9.85
N ASP A 219 -3.09 -19.35 9.58
CA ASP A 219 -4.02 -18.92 10.64
C ASP A 219 -4.68 -20.11 11.37
N ARG A 220 -4.49 -21.31 10.85
CA ARG A 220 -4.89 -22.55 11.50
C ARG A 220 -3.75 -23.03 12.39
N ASP A 221 -4.06 -23.40 13.63
CA ASP A 221 -3.09 -23.86 14.64
C ASP A 221 -2.28 -25.13 14.24
N LEU A 222 -2.54 -25.69 13.06
CA LEU A 222 -1.88 -26.87 12.51
C LEU A 222 -1.52 -26.61 11.04
N ILE A 223 -0.21 -26.61 10.75
CA ILE A 223 0.29 -26.76 9.38
C ILE A 223 0.01 -28.20 8.96
N GLU A 224 -0.64 -28.41 7.83
CA GLU A 224 -0.76 -29.76 7.26
C GLU A 224 0.63 -30.35 7.07
N GLU A 225 0.85 -31.62 7.46
CA GLU A 225 2.18 -32.26 7.38
C GLU A 225 2.72 -32.33 5.93
N SER A 226 1.86 -32.15 4.92
CA SER A 226 2.21 -32.20 3.50
C SER A 226 1.25 -31.34 2.67
N PRO A 227 1.37 -30.01 2.70
CA PRO A 227 0.52 -29.15 1.89
C PRO A 227 0.82 -29.39 0.41
N SER A 228 -0.23 -29.37 -0.41
CA SER A 228 -0.08 -29.50 -1.87
C SER A 228 0.73 -28.32 -2.41
N ASP A 229 1.69 -28.59 -3.29
CA ASP A 229 2.54 -27.55 -3.89
C ASP A 229 1.74 -26.42 -4.57
N GLY A 230 0.56 -26.74 -5.13
CA GLY A 230 -0.32 -25.76 -5.76
C GLY A 230 -1.24 -24.97 -4.80
N GLN A 231 -1.22 -25.27 -3.51
CA GLN A 231 -2.05 -24.59 -2.51
C GLN A 231 -1.51 -23.19 -2.23
N GLN A 232 -2.42 -22.21 -2.14
CA GLN A 232 -2.08 -20.83 -1.75
C GLN A 232 -1.72 -20.75 -0.26
N VAL A 233 -0.75 -19.91 0.08
CA VAL A 233 -0.37 -19.64 1.47
C VAL A 233 -1.27 -18.56 2.07
N ASP A 234 -1.64 -18.69 3.34
CA ASP A 234 -2.45 -17.67 4.03
C ASP A 234 -1.68 -16.35 4.14
N LYS A 235 -0.47 -16.43 4.69
CA LYS A 235 0.45 -15.30 4.89
C LYS A 235 1.87 -15.74 4.60
N LEU A 236 2.62 -14.82 4.02
CA LEU A 236 4.02 -14.95 3.68
C LEU A 236 4.78 -13.74 4.21
N TYR A 237 5.83 -14.00 4.96
CA TYR A 237 6.75 -12.98 5.43
C TYR A 237 8.18 -13.33 5.03
N ILE A 238 8.73 -12.52 4.13
CA ILE A 238 10.09 -12.67 3.63
C ILE A 238 10.95 -11.56 4.20
N TYR A 239 12.11 -11.92 4.74
CA TYR A 239 13.08 -10.94 5.21
C TYR A 239 14.50 -11.47 5.10
N ARG A 240 15.43 -10.58 4.75
CA ARG A 240 16.85 -10.92 4.71
C ARG A 240 17.41 -11.11 6.12
N THR A 241 18.31 -12.08 6.26
CA THR A 241 18.97 -12.38 7.53
C THR A 241 20.45 -12.72 7.32
N LEU A 242 21.27 -12.41 8.32
CA LEU A 242 22.68 -12.84 8.37
C LEU A 242 22.89 -14.06 9.28
N VAL A 243 21.85 -14.47 10.01
CA VAL A 243 21.92 -15.55 11.02
C VAL A 243 21.10 -16.78 10.66
N GLY A 244 20.39 -16.75 9.53
CA GLY A 244 19.52 -17.83 9.08
C GLY A 244 18.16 -17.88 9.81
N PRO A 245 17.50 -19.05 9.80
CA PRO A 245 16.19 -19.27 10.41
C PRO A 245 16.17 -18.98 11.92
N ARG A 246 15.07 -18.41 12.41
CA ARG A 246 14.87 -18.15 13.84
C ARG A 246 14.52 -19.44 14.60
N LYS A 247 14.88 -19.50 15.88
CA LYS A 247 14.71 -20.69 16.74
C LYS A 247 13.42 -20.69 17.58
N ASP A 248 12.64 -19.63 17.49
CA ASP A 248 11.43 -19.37 18.27
C ASP A 248 10.17 -19.37 17.40
N ALA A 249 10.23 -20.02 16.23
CA ALA A 249 9.07 -20.19 15.36
C ALA A 249 7.98 -21.00 16.08
N PRO A 250 6.75 -20.46 16.21
CA PRO A 250 5.63 -21.25 16.71
C PRO A 250 5.25 -22.31 15.66
N ASN A 251 4.45 -23.28 16.07
CA ASN A 251 4.05 -24.44 15.26
C ASN A 251 3.26 -24.08 13.98
N PHE A 252 2.65 -22.89 13.91
CA PHE A 252 1.93 -22.39 12.74
C PHE A 252 2.82 -21.61 11.73
N VAL A 253 4.13 -21.57 11.97
CA VAL A 253 5.12 -20.95 11.07
C VAL A 253 6.07 -22.01 10.49
N LEU A 254 6.15 -22.06 9.16
CA LEU A 254 7.13 -22.84 8.40
C LEU A 254 8.17 -21.87 7.81
N THR A 255 9.46 -22.17 7.94
CA THR A 255 10.58 -21.36 7.41
C THR A 255 11.40 -22.15 6.41
#